data_AF-A0A4P6XFG5-F1
#
_entry.id   AF-A0A4P6XFG5-F1
#
_cell.length_a   1.000
_cell.length_b   1.000
_cell.length_c   1.000
_cell.angle_alpha   90.00
_cell.angle_beta   90.00
_cell.angle_gamma   90.00
#
_symmetry.space_group_name_H-M   'P 1'
#
loop_
_entity.id
_entity.type
_entity.pdbx_description
1 polymer ?
#
loop_
_entity_poly.entity_id
_entity_poly.type
_entity_poly.pdbx_seq_one_letter_code
_entity_poly.pdbx_strand_id
1 'polypeptide(L)' 'MREECEKSESCHGYVHHFQECVERVQKEQEEEDYAHKAYKEDCVEEFFHLQHCINDCVAPKLFYKLK' A
#
# COMPACT_ATOMS: atom_id res chain seq x y z
N MET A 1 -3.82 13.95 7.94
CA MET A 1 -3.84 12.76 8.83
C MET A 1 -3.35 11.51 8.13
N ARG A 2 -4.08 10.92 7.16
CA ARG A 2 -3.58 9.73 6.43
C ARG A 2 -2.21 9.98 5.78
N GLU A 3 -2.10 11.05 4.98
CA GLU A 3 -0.84 11.41 4.31
C GLU A 3 0.29 11.75 5.28
N GLU A 4 -0.03 12.33 6.45
CA GLU A 4 0.98 12.63 7.48
C GLU A 4 1.52 11.35 8.11
N CYS A 5 0.65 10.36 8.36
CA CYS A 5 1.04 9.05 8.86
C CYS A 5 1.79 8.24 7.79
N GLU A 6 1.40 8.35 6.53
CA GLU A 6 2.07 7.70 5.40
C GLU A 6 3.52 8.21 5.22
N LYS A 7 3.74 9.53 5.39
CA LYS A 7 5.06 10.16 5.33
C LYS A 7 5.88 10.03 6.62
N SER A 8 5.38 9.31 7.62
CA SER A 8 6.11 9.11 8.86
C SER A 8 7.22 8.07 8.68
N GLU A 9 8.32 8.22 9.44
CA GLU A 9 9.41 7.23 9.49
C GLU A 9 8.90 5.81 9.77
N SER A 10 7.86 5.66 10.62
CA SER A 10 7.29 4.35 10.96
C SER A 10 6.57 3.66 9.81
N CYS A 11 6.04 4.41 8.83
CA CYS A 11 5.34 3.83 7.68
C CYS A 11 6.13 3.90 6.37
N HIS A 12 7.29 4.57 6.35
CA HIS A 12 8.08 4.76 5.13
C HIS A 12 8.46 3.45 4.44
N GLY A 13 8.87 2.43 5.21
CA GLY A 13 9.21 1.11 4.66
C GLY A 13 8.02 0.43 3.98
N TYR A 14 6.82 0.52 4.55
CA TYR A 14 5.63 -0.07 3.95
C TYR A 14 5.18 0.66 2.68
N VAL A 15 5.40 1.98 2.59
CA VAL A 15 5.20 2.74 1.34
C VAL A 15 6.15 2.24 0.26
N HIS A 16 7.44 2.08 0.58
CA HIS A 16 8.43 1.58 -0.35
C HIS A 16 8.06 0.18 -0.88
N HIS A 17 7.71 -0.75 0.01
CA HIS A 17 7.32 -2.11 -0.39
C HIS A 17 6.07 -2.13 -1.28
N PHE A 18 5.06 -1.32 -0.95
CA PHE A 18 3.87 -1.20 -1.78
C PHE A 18 4.20 -0.65 -3.17
N GLN A 19 5.03 0.40 -3.26
CA GLN A 19 5.45 0.97 -4.55
C GLN A 19 6.27 -0.03 -5.37
N GLU A 20 7.20 -0.76 -4.75
CA GLU A 20 7.99 -1.80 -5.39
C GLU A 20 7.11 -2.95 -5.93
N CYS A 21 6.06 -3.35 -5.19
CA CYS A 21 5.08 -4.30 -5.69
C CYS A 21 4.30 -3.75 -6.89
N VAL A 22 3.83 -2.50 -6.81
CA VAL A 22 3.08 -1.86 -7.90
C VAL A 22 3.91 -1.81 -9.18
N GLU A 23 5.19 -1.41 -9.09
CA GLU A 23 6.10 -1.38 -10.23
C GLU A 23 6.28 -2.77 -10.85
N ARG A 24 6.42 -3.81 -10.03
CA ARG A 24 6.57 -5.20 -10.48
C ARG A 24 5.30 -5.73 -11.16
N VAL A 25 4.12 -5.50 -10.57
CA VAL A 25 2.83 -5.92 -11.13
C VAL A 25 2.51 -5.16 -12.41
N GLN A 26 2.80 -3.86 -12.49
CA GLN A 26 2.64 -3.09 -13.72
C GLN A 26 3.52 -3.63 -14.85
N LYS A 27 4.78 -3.95 -14.55
CA LYS A 27 5.67 -4.59 -15.51
C LYS A 27 5.16 -5.96 -15.96
N GLU A 28 4.57 -6.75 -15.06
CA GLU A 28 3.96 -8.03 -15.42
C GLU A 28 2.77 -7.86 -16.38
N GLN A 29 1.97 -6.80 -16.18
CA GLN A 29 0.79 -6.48 -17.00
C GLN A 29 1.13 -6.08 -18.43
N GLU A 30 2.36 -5.65 -18.70
CA GLU A 30 2.85 -5.29 -20.04
C GLU A 30 3.25 -6.50 -20.89
N GLU A 31 3.31 -7.70 -20.32
CA GLU A 31 3.65 -8.93 -21.06
C GLU A 31 2.55 -9.33 -22.06
N GLU A 32 2.94 -9.78 -23.27
CA GLU A 32 2.01 -10.07 -24.38
C GLU A 32 0.89 -11.07 -24.04
N ASP A 33 1.18 -12.07 -23.19
CA ASP A 33 0.23 -13.12 -22.81
C ASP A 33 -0.27 -12.96 -21.36
N TYR A 34 -0.13 -11.77 -20.77
CA TYR A 34 -0.54 -11.54 -19.39
C TYR A 34 -1.98 -12.00 -19.16
N ALA A 35 -2.90 -11.71 -20.08
CA ALA A 35 -4.31 -12.08 -19.97
C ALA A 35 -4.57 -13.58 -19.73
N HIS A 36 -3.68 -14.45 -20.22
CA HIS A 36 -3.80 -15.91 -20.12
C HIS A 36 -2.92 -16.53 -19.03
N LYS A 37 -2.14 -15.73 -18.29
CA LYS A 37 -1.38 -16.20 -17.13
C LYS A 37 -2.30 -16.82 -16.07
N ALA A 38 -1.94 -18.02 -15.62
CA ALA A 38 -2.62 -18.73 -14.54
C ALA A 38 -2.44 -18.07 -13.16
N TYR A 39 -1.32 -17.37 -12.97
CA TYR A 39 -0.98 -16.65 -11.75
C TYR A 39 -0.68 -15.20 -12.10
N LYS A 40 -1.37 -14.29 -11.42
CA LYS A 40 -1.19 -12.85 -11.53
C LYS A 40 -0.86 -12.36 -10.14
N GLU A 41 0.27 -11.71 -9.99
CA GLU A 41 0.62 -11.10 -8.73
C GLU A 41 -0.32 -9.92 -8.43
N ASP A 42 -0.66 -9.73 -7.16
CA ASP A 42 -1.33 -8.54 -6.66
C ASP A 42 -0.54 -7.94 -5.50
N CYS A 43 -0.91 -6.73 -5.09
CA CYS A 43 -0.24 -6.00 -4.00
C CYS A 43 -1.14 -5.87 -2.76
N VAL A 44 -2.08 -6.80 -2.56
CA VAL A 44 -3.03 -6.72 -1.45
C VAL A 44 -2.31 -6.81 -0.11
N GLU A 45 -1.28 -7.66 -0.01
CA GLU A 45 -0.51 -7.83 1.22
C GLU A 45 0.26 -6.56 1.60
N GLU A 46 1.02 -5.97 0.68
CA GLU A 46 1.78 -4.74 0.91
C GLU A 46 0.85 -3.56 1.19
N PHE A 47 -0.29 -3.49 0.49
CA PHE A 47 -1.31 -2.50 0.77
C PHE A 47 -1.87 -2.66 2.19
N PHE A 48 -2.09 -3.90 2.65
CA PHE A 48 -2.59 -4.17 3.99
C PHE A 48 -1.57 -3.79 5.06
N HIS A 49 -0.28 -4.07 4.86
CA HIS A 49 0.78 -3.62 5.77
C HIS A 49 0.85 -2.09 5.85
N LEU A 50 0.80 -1.41 4.71
CA LEU A 50 0.77 0.06 4.66
C LEU A 50 -0.46 0.62 5.39
N GLN A 51 -1.64 0.11 5.07
CA GLN A 51 -2.89 0.62 5.63
C GLN A 51 -3.01 0.29 7.12
N HIS A 52 -2.48 -0.85 7.57
CA HIS A 52 -2.39 -1.18 9.00
C HIS A 52 -1.53 -0.15 9.74
N CYS A 53 -0.33 0.16 9.24
CA CYS A 53 0.54 1.18 9.84
C CYS A 53 -0.14 2.56 9.91
N ILE A 54 -0.78 2.99 8.81
CA ILE A 54 -1.53 4.24 8.75
C ILE A 54 -2.68 4.24 9.77
N ASN A 55 -3.43 3.14 9.87
CA ASN A 55 -4.57 3.04 10.78
C ASN A 55 -4.12 3.14 12.23
N ASP A 56 -3.03 2.50 12.63
CA ASP A 56 -2.49 2.60 13.98
C ASP A 56 -2.11 4.05 14.34
N CYS A 57 -1.65 4.82 13.36
CA CYS A 57 -1.32 6.24 13.54
C CYS A 57 -2.56 7.16 13.55
N VAL A 58 -3.58 6.87 12.73
CA VAL A 58 -4.77 7.74 12.54
C VAL A 58 -5.86 7.45 13.56
N ALA A 59 -6.14 6.18 13.86
CA ALA A 59 -7.24 5.73 14.72
C ALA A 59 -7.32 6.45 16.08
N PRO A 60 -6.21 6.63 16.85
CA PRO A 60 -6.30 7.31 18.15
C PRO A 60 -6.56 8.81 18.05
N LYS A 61 -6.44 9.41 16.86
CA LYS A 61 -6.50 10.87 16.67
C LYS A 61 -7.78 11.32 15.96
N LEU A 62 -8.38 10.46 15.14
CA LEU A 62 -9.43 10.83 14.19
C LEU A 62 -10.64 11.48 14.88
N PHE A 63 -11.13 10.90 15.97
CA PHE A 63 -12.35 11.38 16.62
C PHE A 63 -12.19 12.70 17.37
N TYR A 64 -10.97 13.12 17.73
CA TYR A 64 -10.74 14.48 18.23
C TYR A 64 -10.93 15.56 17.16
N LYS A 65 -10.99 15.17 15.88
CA LYS A 65 -11.17 16.07 14.73
C LYS A 65 -12.59 16.05 14.17
N LEU A 66 -13.44 15.13 14.61
CA LEU A 66 -14.85 15.07 14.21
C LEU A 66 -15.70 15.90 15.19
N LYS A 67 -16.85 16.40 14.71
CA LYS A 67 -17.78 17.21 15.49
C LYS A 67 -19.09 16.47 15.74
#